data_AF-A0A1C6VFU4-F1
#
_entry.id   AF-A0A1C6VFU4-F1
#
_cell.length_a   1.000
_cell.length_b   1.000
_cell.length_c   1.000
_cell.angle_alpha   90.00
_cell.angle_beta   90.00
_cell.angle_gamma   90.00
#
_symmetry.space_group_name_H-M   'P 1'
#
loop_
_entity.id
_entity.type
_entity.pdbx_description
1 polymer ?
#
loop_
_entity_poly.entity_id
_entity_poly.type
_entity_poly.pdbx_seq_one_letter_code
_entity_poly.pdbx_strand_id
1 'polypeptide(L)'
;MSNTNQPSGRTLFAGADSLTDNHALIEWCETTRRILHAAALELGITASELDARLRRVGGGAVVVGGLSARARARQVAKPIQQASEALVVASQYIITANNRFVTAYMPELEQVGYRGSRRPDFKFKA
;
A
#
# COMPACT_ATOMS: atom_id res chain seq x y z
N MET A 1 -20.46 7.91 -33.00
CA MET A 1 -19.67 8.62 -31.97
C MET A 1 -20.20 8.18 -30.61
N SER A 2 -19.49 7.29 -29.93
CA SER A 2 -19.83 6.86 -28.57
C SER A 2 -18.53 6.83 -27.77
N ASN A 3 -18.31 7.88 -26.99
CA ASN A 3 -17.24 7.97 -26.01
C ASN A 3 -17.56 7.03 -24.84
N THR A 4 -17.11 5.78 -24.91
CA THR A 4 -17.04 4.89 -23.75
C THR A 4 -15.74 5.16 -22.99
N ASN A 5 -15.69 6.29 -22.31
CA ASN A 5 -14.71 6.52 -21.25
C ASN A 5 -15.24 5.80 -19.99
N GLN A 6 -15.17 4.47 -19.98
CA GLN A 6 -15.41 3.70 -18.77
C GLN A 6 -14.30 4.07 -17.78
N PRO A 7 -14.61 4.36 -16.50
CA PRO A 7 -13.58 4.43 -15.48
C PRO A 7 -13.01 3.02 -15.41
N SER A 8 -11.79 2.83 -15.90
CA SER A 8 -11.07 1.57 -15.76
C SER A 8 -10.96 1.31 -14.27
N GLY A 9 -11.82 0.42 -13.77
CA GLY A 9 -11.79 -0.08 -12.41
C GLY A 9 -10.50 -0.87 -12.23
N ARG A 10 -9.38 -0.17 -12.10
CA ARG A 10 -8.07 -0.75 -11.80
C ARG A 10 -8.11 -1.19 -10.34
N THR A 11 -8.59 -2.41 -10.16
CA THR A 11 -8.55 -3.12 -8.89
C THR A 11 -7.10 -3.39 -8.49
N LEU A 12 -6.82 -3.49 -7.19
CA LEU A 12 -5.53 -3.99 -6.66
C LEU A 12 -5.08 -5.29 -7.36
N PHE A 13 -6.05 -6.13 -7.73
CA PHE A 13 -5.88 -7.40 -8.41
C PHE A 13 -5.91 -7.23 -9.94
N ALA A 14 -5.03 -6.41 -10.49
CA ALA A 14 -4.81 -6.35 -11.93
C ALA A 14 -4.13 -7.65 -12.38
N GLY A 15 -4.70 -8.35 -13.38
CA GLY A 15 -4.03 -9.51 -14.00
C GLY A 15 -2.77 -9.06 -14.73
N ALA A 16 -1.72 -9.90 -14.76
CA ALA A 16 -0.43 -9.54 -15.37
C ALA A 16 -0.57 -9.06 -16.84
N ASP A 17 -1.51 -9.64 -17.58
CA ASP A 17 -1.81 -9.27 -18.97
C ASP A 17 -2.26 -7.79 -19.10
N SER A 18 -2.89 -7.25 -18.06
CA SER A 18 -3.34 -5.84 -18.01
C SER A 18 -2.24 -4.85 -17.59
N LEU A 19 -1.06 -5.35 -17.20
CA LEU A 19 0.12 -4.57 -16.82
C LEU A 19 1.19 -4.57 -17.92
N THR A 20 0.85 -5.07 -19.11
CA THR A 20 1.72 -5.07 -20.29
C THR A 20 1.83 -3.69 -20.96
N ASP A 21 0.87 -2.80 -20.69
CA ASP A 21 0.97 -1.38 -21.02
C ASP A 21 1.83 -0.67 -19.95
N ASN A 22 2.91 -0.03 -20.39
CA ASN A 22 3.90 0.62 -19.53
C ASN A 22 3.29 1.72 -18.65
N HIS A 23 2.30 2.45 -19.15
CA HIS A 23 1.56 3.44 -18.36
C HIS A 23 0.73 2.74 -17.28
N ALA A 24 0.13 1.58 -17.62
CA ALA A 24 -0.64 0.78 -16.68
C ALA A 24 0.22 0.27 -15.53
N LEU A 25 1.44 -0.19 -15.80
CA LEU A 25 2.35 -0.67 -14.75
C LEU A 25 2.80 0.45 -13.80
N ILE A 26 3.23 1.60 -14.34
CA ILE A 26 3.65 2.76 -13.53
C ILE A 26 2.49 3.24 -12.65
N GLU A 27 1.30 3.40 -13.24
CA GLU A 27 0.12 3.87 -12.52
C GLU A 27 -0.36 2.86 -11.48
N TRP A 28 -0.28 1.56 -11.79
CA TRP A 28 -0.58 0.50 -10.85
C TRP A 28 0.40 0.51 -9.68
N CYS A 29 1.70 0.65 -9.92
CA CYS A 29 2.70 0.76 -8.86
C CYS A 29 2.43 1.97 -7.95
N GLU A 30 2.18 3.16 -8.51
CA GLU A 30 1.89 4.36 -7.73
C GLU A 30 0.58 4.27 -6.93
N THR A 31 -0.45 3.66 -7.51
CA THR A 31 -1.74 3.48 -6.85
C THR A 31 -1.65 2.44 -5.75
N THR A 32 -1.03 1.29 -6.03
CA THR A 32 -0.80 0.21 -5.06
C THR A 32 0.02 0.72 -3.88
N ARG A 33 1.11 1.45 -4.13
CA ARG A 33 1.92 2.09 -3.08
C ARG A 33 1.09 2.96 -2.15
N ARG A 34 0.23 3.83 -2.69
CA ARG A 34 -0.63 4.71 -1.91
C ARG A 34 -1.61 3.93 -1.04
N ILE A 35 -2.23 2.88 -1.61
CA ILE A 35 -3.17 2.02 -0.88
C ILE A 35 -2.45 1.26 0.25
N LEU A 36 -1.31 0.63 -0.05
CA LEU A 36 -0.54 -0.12 0.96
C LEU A 36 -0.08 0.78 2.10
N HIS A 37 0.37 2.00 1.80
CA HIS A 37 0.78 2.95 2.82
C HIS A 37 -0.39 3.42 3.70
N ALA A 38 -1.55 3.73 3.10
CA ALA A 38 -2.75 4.10 3.85
C ALA A 38 -3.23 2.95 4.76
N ALA A 39 -3.27 1.73 4.22
CA ALA A 39 -3.64 0.54 4.98
C ALA A 39 -2.64 0.26 6.11
N ALA A 40 -1.34 0.46 5.90
CA ALA A 40 -0.33 0.34 6.95
C ALA A 40 -0.63 1.30 8.12
N LEU A 41 -0.93 2.57 7.84
CA LEU A 41 -1.27 3.55 8.87
C LEU A 41 -2.52 3.13 9.66
N GLU A 42 -3.58 2.75 8.96
CA GLU A 42 -4.84 2.34 9.58
C GLU A 42 -4.68 1.11 10.48
N LEU A 43 -3.94 0.10 10.02
CA LEU A 43 -3.65 -1.10 10.80
C LEU A 43 -2.77 -0.79 12.02
N GLY A 44 -1.75 0.06 11.87
CA GLY A 44 -0.87 0.46 12.97
C GLY A 44 -1.60 1.22 14.09
N ILE A 45 -2.49 2.15 13.71
CA ILE A 45 -3.37 2.87 14.64
C ILE A 45 -4.30 1.87 15.34
N THR A 46 -4.98 1.02 14.56
CA THR A 46 -5.92 0.02 15.08
C THR A 46 -5.25 -0.95 16.06
N ALA A 47 -4.05 -1.45 15.73
CA ALA A 47 -3.28 -2.33 16.61
C ALA A 47 -2.96 -1.66 17.95
N SER A 48 -2.55 -0.39 17.90
CA SER A 48 -2.20 0.39 19.08
C SER A 48 -3.41 0.66 19.98
N GLU A 49 -4.53 1.06 19.39
CA GLU A 49 -5.78 1.26 20.11
C GLU A 49 -6.31 -0.03 20.73
N LEU A 50 -6.27 -1.13 19.97
CA LEU A 50 -6.76 -2.43 20.42
C LEU A 50 -5.94 -2.94 21.60
N ASP A 51 -4.60 -2.85 21.53
CA ASP A 51 -3.72 -3.22 22.65
C ASP A 51 -4.05 -2.41 23.91
N ALA A 52 -4.23 -1.09 23.78
CA ALA A 52 -4.55 -0.20 24.89
C ALA A 52 -5.92 -0.52 25.51
N ARG A 53 -6.95 -0.78 24.68
CA ARG A 53 -8.29 -1.13 25.14
C ARG A 53 -8.29 -2.49 25.83
N LEU A 54 -7.67 -3.52 25.23
CA LEU A 54 -7.62 -4.88 25.78
C LEU A 54 -6.87 -4.96 27.12
N ARG A 55 -5.83 -4.15 27.32
CA ARG A 55 -5.14 -4.05 28.62
C ARG A 55 -6.07 -3.61 29.75
N ARG A 56 -7.11 -2.83 29.46
CA ARG A 56 -8.06 -2.30 30.46
C ARG A 56 -9.16 -3.31 30.82
N VAL A 57 -9.46 -4.27 29.95
CA VAL A 57 -10.57 -5.25 30.12
C VAL A 57 -10.40 -6.14 31.37
N GLY A 58 -9.19 -6.32 31.90
CA GLY A 58 -8.90 -7.21 33.02
C GLY A 58 -8.47 -6.54 34.34
N GLY A 59 -8.61 -5.21 34.48
CA GLY A 59 -8.29 -4.52 35.73
C GLY A 59 -6.84 -4.67 36.24
N GLY A 60 -5.85 -4.86 35.35
CA GLY A 60 -4.42 -4.89 35.66
C GLY A 60 -3.91 -6.13 36.43
N ALA A 61 -4.69 -6.68 37.36
CA ALA A 61 -4.29 -7.73 38.28
C ALA A 61 -4.83 -9.13 37.93
N VAL A 62 -5.83 -9.23 37.04
CA VAL A 62 -6.45 -10.53 36.72
C VAL A 62 -5.59 -11.30 35.73
N VAL A 63 -4.89 -12.30 36.24
CA VAL A 63 -4.20 -13.34 35.47
C VAL A 63 -5.24 -14.39 35.05
N VAL A 64 -5.40 -14.59 33.74
CA VAL A 64 -6.31 -15.62 33.19
C VAL A 64 -5.49 -16.55 32.32
N GLY A 65 -5.57 -17.86 32.58
CA GLY A 65 -4.77 -18.85 31.85
C GLY A 65 -3.26 -18.65 31.99
N GLY A 66 -2.80 -18.15 33.15
CA GLY A 66 -1.37 -17.86 33.40
C GLY A 66 -0.84 -16.60 32.71
N LEU A 67 -1.68 -15.86 31.98
CA LEU A 67 -1.27 -14.66 31.25
C LEU A 67 -1.82 -13.39 31.89
N SER A 68 -0.96 -12.37 31.99
CA SER A 68 -1.38 -11.02 32.37
C SER A 68 -2.28 -10.41 31.30
N ALA A 69 -3.10 -9.42 31.67
CA ALA A 69 -3.91 -8.67 30.71
C ALA A 69 -3.06 -8.05 29.58
N ARG A 70 -1.83 -7.61 29.91
CA ARG A 70 -0.86 -7.09 28.94
C ARG A 70 -0.39 -8.15 27.94
N ALA A 71 -0.08 -9.36 28.42
CA ALA A 71 0.36 -10.45 27.55
C ALA A 71 -0.75 -10.87 26.58
N ARG A 72 -1.99 -10.97 27.06
CA ARG A 72 -3.17 -11.31 26.24
C ARG A 72 -3.48 -10.21 25.21
N ALA A 73 -3.47 -8.94 25.61
CA ALA A 73 -3.63 -7.81 24.69
C ALA A 73 -2.59 -7.86 23.57
N ARG A 74 -1.33 -8.13 23.92
CA ARG A 74 -0.24 -8.24 22.93
C ARG A 74 -0.43 -9.43 21.99
N GLN A 75 -0.93 -10.57 22.44
CA GLN A 75 -1.22 -11.72 21.58
C GLN A 75 -2.21 -11.38 20.47
N VAL A 76 -3.18 -10.51 20.75
CA VAL A 76 -4.20 -10.08 19.77
C VAL A 76 -3.69 -8.95 18.88
N ALA A 77 -3.06 -7.92 19.45
CA ALA A 77 -2.66 -6.73 18.71
C ALA A 77 -1.37 -6.91 17.88
N LYS A 78 -0.46 -7.80 18.31
CA LYS A 78 0.85 -7.97 17.65
C LYS A 78 0.74 -8.43 16.19
N PRO A 79 -0.10 -9.41 15.80
CA PRO A 79 -0.26 -9.78 14.40
C PRO A 79 -0.74 -8.63 13.51
N ILE A 80 -1.62 -7.76 14.01
CA ILE A 80 -2.11 -6.58 13.27
C ILE A 80 -0.97 -5.57 13.09
N GLN A 81 -0.18 -5.33 14.14
CA GLN A 81 1.02 -4.51 14.06
C GLN A 81 2.03 -5.05 13.03
N GLN A 82 2.25 -6.37 13.01
CA GLN A 82 3.12 -7.03 12.03
C GLN A 82 2.57 -6.90 10.60
N ALA A 83 1.25 -6.97 10.41
CA ALA A 83 0.63 -6.74 9.12
C ALA A 83 0.88 -5.28 8.64
N SER A 84 0.72 -4.29 9.52
CA SER A 84 1.08 -2.89 9.23
C SER A 84 2.52 -2.76 8.77
N GLU A 85 3.48 -3.34 9.50
CA GLU A 85 4.91 -3.31 9.15
C GLU A 85 5.17 -3.99 7.80
N ALA A 86 4.54 -5.13 7.53
CA ALA A 86 4.66 -5.83 6.26
C ALA A 86 4.14 -4.99 5.07
N LEU A 87 3.07 -4.21 5.26
CA LEU A 87 2.55 -3.31 4.22
C LEU A 87 3.50 -2.15 3.91
N VAL A 88 4.24 -1.64 4.90
CA VAL A 88 5.30 -0.64 4.67
C VAL A 88 6.41 -1.24 3.81
N VAL A 89 6.85 -2.45 4.13
CA VAL A 89 7.87 -3.17 3.35
C VAL A 89 7.37 -3.45 1.93
N ALA A 90 6.13 -3.93 1.78
CA ALA A 90 5.52 -4.16 0.48
C ALA A 90 5.47 -2.87 -0.36
N SER A 91 5.05 -1.75 0.23
CA SER A 91 5.05 -0.43 -0.43
C SER A 91 6.44 -0.04 -0.95
N GLN A 92 7.50 -0.30 -0.18
CA GLN A 92 8.88 -0.03 -0.59
C GLN A 92 9.31 -0.88 -1.80
N TYR A 93 8.92 -2.16 -1.83
CA TYR A 93 9.23 -3.04 -2.96
C TYR A 93 8.44 -2.67 -4.23
N ILE A 94 7.21 -2.16 -4.10
CA ILE A 94 6.44 -1.64 -5.24
C ILE A 94 7.14 -0.42 -5.88
N ILE A 95 7.65 0.51 -5.08
CA ILE A 95 8.47 1.64 -5.58
C ILE A 95 9.73 1.12 -6.28
N THR A 96 10.39 0.15 -5.66
CA THR A 96 11.62 -0.43 -6.19
C THR A 96 11.37 -1.10 -7.54
N ALA A 97 10.27 -1.82 -7.68
CA ALA A 97 9.84 -2.42 -8.94
C ALA A 97 9.57 -1.34 -10.01
N ASN A 98 8.86 -0.26 -9.66
CA ASN A 98 8.63 0.86 -10.57
C ASN A 98 9.94 1.50 -11.05
N ASN A 99 10.87 1.78 -10.12
CA ASN A 99 12.17 2.38 -10.47
C ASN A 99 12.98 1.45 -11.37
N ARG A 100 13.01 0.15 -11.07
CA ARG A 100 13.70 -0.84 -11.91
C ARG A 100 13.07 -0.95 -13.29
N PHE A 101 11.74 -0.91 -13.37
CA PHE A 101 11.02 -0.89 -14.64
C PHE A 101 11.41 0.34 -15.47
N VAL A 102 11.39 1.53 -14.87
CA VAL A 102 11.82 2.78 -15.51
C VAL A 102 13.26 2.66 -15.99
N THR A 103 14.20 2.20 -15.16
CA THR A 103 15.61 2.08 -15.56
C THR A 103 15.85 1.03 -16.65
N ALA A 104 15.20 -0.13 -16.58
CA ALA A 104 15.46 -1.24 -17.49
C ALA A 104 14.79 -1.08 -18.85
N TYR A 105 13.56 -0.54 -18.88
CA TYR A 105 12.73 -0.57 -20.08
C TYR A 105 12.44 0.82 -20.69
N MET A 106 12.54 1.94 -19.95
CA MET A 106 12.26 3.26 -20.56
C MET A 106 13.12 3.60 -21.78
N PRO A 107 14.43 3.29 -21.83
CA PRO A 107 15.24 3.62 -23.01
C PRO A 107 14.73 2.94 -24.29
N GLU A 108 14.29 1.69 -24.19
CA GLU A 108 13.71 0.92 -25.30
C GLU A 108 12.34 1.48 -25.69
N LEU A 109 11.56 1.90 -24.70
CA LEU A 109 10.24 2.48 -24.89
C LEU A 109 10.29 3.86 -25.55
N GLU A 110 11.23 4.71 -25.15
CA GLU A 110 11.43 6.03 -25.77
C GLU A 110 11.80 5.91 -27.26
N GLN A 111 12.55 4.88 -27.64
CA GLN A 111 12.91 4.60 -29.04
C GLN A 111 11.71 4.23 -29.90
N VAL A 112 10.72 3.52 -29.33
CA VAL A 112 9.46 3.19 -30.03
C VAL A 112 8.39 4.29 -29.89
N GLY A 113 8.77 5.47 -29.40
CA GLY A 113 7.91 6.65 -29.34
C GLY A 113 7.06 6.77 -28.08
N TYR A 114 7.32 5.97 -27.03
CA TYR A 114 6.69 6.17 -25.73
C TYR A 114 7.15 7.50 -25.14
N ARG A 115 6.23 8.46 -25.06
CA ARG A 115 6.42 9.68 -24.27
C ARG A 115 5.74 9.44 -22.94
N GLY A 116 6.52 9.04 -21.94
CA GLY A 116 6.01 8.82 -20.59
C GLY A 116 5.09 9.95 -20.14
N SER A 117 4.11 9.63 -19.31
CA SER A 117 3.19 10.62 -18.75
C SER A 117 3.98 11.64 -17.93
N ARG A 118 4.45 12.71 -18.58
CA ARG A 118 4.93 13.90 -17.89
C ARG A 118 3.77 14.34 -17.01
N ARG A 119 3.94 14.23 -15.68
CA ARG A 119 3.04 14.91 -14.76
C ARG A 119 2.97 16.36 -15.24
N PRO A 120 1.78 16.94 -15.44
CA PRO A 120 1.69 18.32 -15.86
C PRO A 120 2.46 19.16 -14.83
N ASP A 121 3.47 19.89 -15.29
CA ASP A 121 4.22 20.81 -14.44
C ASP A 121 3.21 21.72 -13.75
N PHE A 122 3.16 21.64 -12.41
CA PHE A 122 2.34 22.54 -11.62
C PHE A 122 2.93 23.95 -11.77
N LYS A 123 2.32 24.77 -12.64
CA LYS A 123 2.67 26.18 -12.78
C LYS A 123 1.73 27.00 -11.91
N PHE A 124 2.27 27.69 -10.92
CA PHE A 124 1.57 28.83 -10.33
C PHE A 124 1.41 29.89 -11.44
N LYS A 125 0.18 30.21 -11.82
CA LYS A 125 -0.11 31.45 -12.53
C LYS A 125 0.09 32.58 -11.51
N ALA A 126 1.15 33.36 -11.69
CA ALA A 126 1.38 34.62 -10.98
C ALA A 126 0.41 35.70 -11.48
#